data_AF-X1RK28-F1
#
_entry.id   AF-X1RK28-F1
#
_cell.length_a   1.000
_cell.length_b   1.000
_cell.length_c   1.000
_cell.angle_alpha   90.00
_cell.angle_beta   90.00
_cell.angle_gamma   90.00
#
_symmetry.space_group_name_H-M   'P 1'
#
loop_
_entity.id
_entity.type
_entity.pdbx_description
1 polymer ?
#
loop_
_entity_poly.entity_id
_entity_poly.type
_entity_poly.pdbx_seq_one_letter_code
_entity_poly.pdbx_strand_id
1 'polypeptide(L)' 'MEYIYAAMLIHKAGGKVEQASMKKVLDAAGVKADDNRIKALIAALEGVDIEEAIKKTAVAPVAAAPAAEAPAER' A
#
# COMPACT_ATOMS: atom_id res chain seq x y z
N MET A 1 3.94 -6.01 -2.36
CA MET A 1 3.60 -4.57 -2.37
C MET A 1 2.35 -4.27 -3.20
N GLU A 2 2.07 -5.07 -4.22
CA GLU A 2 0.92 -5.03 -5.13
C GLU A 2 -0.44 -4.81 -4.47
N TYR A 3 -0.73 -5.43 -3.32
CA TYR A 3 -2.02 -5.25 -2.62
C TYR A 3 -2.22 -3.83 -2.10
N ILE A 4 -1.15 -3.18 -1.63
CA ILE A 4 -1.23 -1.79 -1.13
C ILE A 4 -1.49 -0.85 -2.30
N TYR A 5 -0.80 -1.04 -3.43
CA TYR A 5 -1.02 -0.24 -4.64
C TYR A 5 -2.41 -0.45 -5.22
N ALA A 6 -2.90 -1.69 -5.25
CA ALA A 6 -4.27 -1.98 -5.67
C ALA A 6 -5.30 -1.27 -4.78
N ALA A 7 -5.14 -1.36 -3.46
CA ALA A 7 -6.03 -0.68 -2.51
C ALA A 7 -6.00 0.84 -2.68
N MET A 8 -4.81 1.45 -2.85
CA MET A 8 -4.68 2.88 -3.11
C MET A 8 -5.31 3.30 -4.44
N LEU A 9 -5.14 2.50 -5.50
CA LEU A 9 -5.73 2.78 -6.80
C LEU A 9 -7.27 2.75 -6.72
N ILE A 10 -7.82 1.72 -6.07
CA ILE A 10 -9.27 1.57 -5.86
C ILE A 10 -9.81 2.75 -5.07
N HIS A 11 -9.18 3.10 -3.95
CA HIS A 11 -9.55 4.24 -3.11
C HIS A 11 -9.51 5.56 -3.89
N LYS A 12 -8.42 5.82 -4.62
CA LYS A 12 -8.27 7.05 -5.41
C LYS A 12 -9.27 7.15 -6.56
N ALA A 13 -9.73 6.02 -7.09
CA ALA A 13 -10.80 5.98 -8.09
C ALA A 13 -12.22 6.15 -7.49
N GLY A 14 -12.34 6.36 -6.16
CA GLY A 14 -13.62 6.44 -5.45
C GLY A 14 -14.29 5.07 -5.26
N GLY A 15 -13.58 3.98 -5.56
CA GLY A 15 -14.06 2.62 -5.37
C GLY A 15 -13.91 2.16 -3.92
N LYS A 16 -14.74 1.19 -3.53
CA LYS A 16 -14.65 0.56 -2.21
C LYS A 16 -13.56 -0.50 -2.20
N VAL A 17 -12.65 -0.45 -1.22
CA VAL A 17 -11.61 -1.47 -1.02
C VAL A 17 -12.24 -2.71 -0.39
N GLU A 18 -12.60 -3.69 -1.22
CA GLU A 18 -13.26 -4.94 -0.81
C GLU A 18 -12.74 -6.12 -1.64
N GLN A 19 -13.13 -7.34 -1.26
CA GLN A 19 -12.53 -8.54 -1.85
C GLN A 19 -12.74 -8.61 -3.37
N ALA A 20 -13.91 -8.22 -3.85
CA ALA A 20 -14.26 -8.25 -5.27
C ALA A 20 -13.48 -7.20 -6.09
N SER A 21 -13.35 -5.98 -5.60
CA SER A 21 -12.61 -4.91 -6.29
C SER A 21 -11.10 -5.20 -6.31
N MET A 22 -10.56 -5.70 -5.20
CA MET A 22 -9.15 -6.09 -5.08
C MET A 22 -8.78 -7.22 -6.05
N LYS A 23 -9.60 -8.28 -6.14
CA LYS A 23 -9.38 -9.39 -7.07
C LYS A 23 -9.34 -8.91 -8.52
N LYS A 24 -10.34 -8.12 -8.93
CA LYS A 24 -10.41 -7.59 -10.31
C LYS A 24 -9.17 -6.79 -10.69
N VAL A 25 -8.69 -5.93 -9.80
CA VAL A 25 -7.50 -5.10 -10.07
C VAL A 25 -6.24 -5.94 -10.12
N LEU A 26 -6.06 -6.87 -9.18
CA LEU A 26 -4.89 -7.76 -9.16
C LEU A 26 -4.86 -8.71 -10.37
N ASP A 27 -6.00 -9.31 -10.71
CA ASP A 27 -6.13 -10.19 -11.88
C ASP A 27 -5.87 -9.43 -13.19
N ALA A 28 -6.41 -8.20 -13.32
CA ALA A 28 -6.15 -7.33 -14.46
C ALA A 28 -4.67 -6.92 -14.57
N ALA A 29 -3.95 -6.85 -13.45
CA ALA A 29 -2.51 -6.64 -13.42
C ALA A 29 -1.68 -7.92 -13.65
N GLY A 30 -2.33 -9.07 -13.89
CA GLY A 30 -1.67 -10.38 -14.05
C GLY A 30 -1.12 -10.96 -12.75
N VAL A 31 -1.52 -10.43 -11.60
CA VAL A 31 -1.13 -10.90 -10.28
C VAL A 31 -2.10 -11.97 -9.80
N LYS A 32 -1.58 -13.11 -9.36
CA LYS A 32 -2.40 -14.15 -8.72
C LYS A 32 -2.87 -13.64 -7.35
N ALA A 33 -4.15 -13.28 -7.26
CA ALA A 33 -4.76 -12.82 -6.02
C ALA A 33 -4.70 -13.90 -4.92
N ASP A 34 -4.39 -13.48 -3.69
CA ASP A 34 -4.40 -14.34 -2.50
C ASP A 34 -5.49 -13.81 -1.56
N ASP A 35 -6.50 -14.65 -1.32
CA ASP A 35 -7.67 -14.26 -0.55
C ASP A 35 -7.35 -13.95 0.92
N ASN A 36 -6.38 -14.63 1.51
CA ASN A 36 -5.99 -14.41 2.90
C ASN A 36 -5.28 -13.07 3.03
N ARG A 37 -4.40 -12.73 2.07
CA ARG A 37 -3.71 -11.43 2.05
C ARG A 37 -4.68 -10.27 1.81
N ILE A 38 -5.66 -10.44 0.92
CA ILE A 38 -6.71 -9.44 0.67
C ILE A 38 -7.53 -9.21 1.94
N LYS A 39 -7.99 -10.29 2.59
CA LYS A 39 -8.77 -10.18 3.84
C LYS A 39 -7.97 -9.52 4.96
N ALA A 40 -6.71 -9.90 5.14
CA ALA A 40 -5.84 -9.30 6.14
C ALA A 40 -5.64 -7.80 5.90
N LEU A 41 -5.48 -7.39 4.64
CA LEU A 41 -5.38 -5.97 4.28
C LEU A 41 -6.68 -5.22 4.56
N ILE A 42 -7.83 -5.77 4.16
CA ILE A 42 -9.13 -5.15 4.42
C ILE A 42 -9.35 -4.98 5.92
N ALA A 43 -9.08 -6.01 6.72
CA ALA A 43 -9.17 -5.94 8.18
C ALA A 43 -8.21 -4.90 8.78
N ALA A 44 -6.98 -4.79 8.26
CA ALA A 44 -6.03 -3.76 8.69
C ALA A 44 -6.46 -2.33 8.32
N LEU A 45 -7.35 -2.18 7.33
CA LEU A 45 -7.90 -0.90 6.89
C LEU A 45 -9.26 -0.59 7.54
N GLU A 46 -9.86 -1.52 8.31
CA GLU A 46 -11.10 -1.24 9.03
C GLU A 46 -10.86 -0.13 10.07
N GLY A 47 -11.66 0.93 9.97
CA GLY A 47 -11.53 2.10 10.84
C GLY A 47 -10.35 3.03 10.51
N VAL A 48 -9.58 2.75 9.45
CA VAL A 48 -8.52 3.63 8.97
C VAL A 48 -9.09 4.62 7.96
N ASP A 49 -8.94 5.91 8.24
CA ASP A 49 -9.15 6.96 7.24
C ASP A 49 -7.90 7.05 6.36
N ILE A 50 -8.02 6.53 5.14
CA ILE A 50 -6.92 6.44 4.17
C ILE A 50 -6.45 7.84 3.74
N GLU A 51 -7.35 8.82 3.63
CA GLU A 51 -7.00 10.20 3.26
C GLU A 51 -6.16 10.86 4.36
N GLU A 52 -6.59 10.72 5.62
CA GLU A 52 -5.83 11.22 6.77
C GLU A 52 -4.48 10.52 6.91
N ALA A 53 -4.41 9.21 6.67
CA ALA A 53 -3.16 8.47 6.71
C ALA A 53 -2.16 8.94 5.64
N ILE A 54 -2.64 9.23 4.42
CA ILE A 54 -1.82 9.77 3.33
C ILE A 54 -1.37 11.21 3.64
N LYS A 55 -2.26 12.06 4.14
CA LYS A 55 -1.90 13.43 4.52
C LYS A 55 -0.82 13.45 5.61
N LYS A 56 -0.99 12.62 6.65
CA LYS A 56 -0.01 12.49 7.75
C LYS A 56 1.35 12.00 7.28
N THR A 57 1.39 11.09 6.31
CA THR A 57 2.65 10.61 5.73
C THR A 57 3.32 11.66 4.85
N ALA A 58 2.57 12.50 4.15
CA ALA A 58 3.14 13.61 3.36
C ALA A 58 3.80 14.71 4.21
N VAL A 59 3.37 14.89 5.46
CA VAL A 59 3.96 15.85 6.40
C VAL A 59 4.98 15.24 7.35
N ALA A 60 5.11 13.91 7.40
CA ALA A 60 6.10 13.25 8.24
C ALA A 60 7.51 13.54 7.67
N PRO A 61 8.42 14.12 8.45
CA PRO A 61 9.80 14.29 8.00
C PRO A 61 10.36 12.89 7.75
N VAL A 62 10.70 12.61 6.49
CA VAL A 62 11.52 11.44 6.15
C VAL A 62 12.86 11.64 6.83
N ALA A 63 13.02 11.07 8.02
CA ALA A 63 14.30 11.05 8.70
C ALA A 63 15.28 10.31 7.79
N ALA A 64 16.19 11.08 7.17
CA ALA A 64 17.27 10.51 6.40
C ALA A 64 18.08 9.62 7.36
N ALA A 65 18.00 8.30 7.17
CA ALA A 65 18.93 7.39 7.80
C ALA A 65 20.35 7.82 7.37
N PRO A 66 21.30 7.95 8.30
CA PRO A 66 22.66 8.34 7.94
C PRO A 66 23.21 7.31 6.94
N ALA A 67 23.66 7.80 5.79
CA ALA A 67 24.35 6.96 4.83
C ALA A 67 25.62 6.43 5.51
N ALA A 68 25.72 5.12 5.69
CA ALA A 68 26.94 4.49 6.13
C ALA A 68 28.01 4.72 5.04
N GLU A 69 29.05 5.48 5.39
CA GLU A 69 30.26 5.61 4.57
C GLU A 69 30.85 4.20 4.36
N ALA A 70 30.79 3.71 3.13
CA ALA A 70 31.55 2.52 2.75
C ALA A 70 33.05 2.89 2.73
N PRO A 71 33.93 2.07 3.32
CA PRO A 71 35.35 2.38 3.39
C PRO A 71 35.97 2.35 1.99
N ALA A 72 36.75 3.38 1.67
CA ALA A 72 37.47 3.52 0.42
C ALA A 72 38.48 2.35 0.24
N GLU A 73 38.36 1.65 -0.89
CA GLU A 73 39.30 0.62 -1.31
C GLU A 73 40.57 1.27 -1.92
N ARG A 74 41.69 0.56 -1.77
CA ARG A 74 43.09 1.02 -1.88
C ARG A 74 43.57 1.41 -3.26
#